data_AF-A0A944F087-F1
#
_entry.id   AF-A0A944F087-F1
#
_cell.length_a   1.000
_cell.length_b   1.000
_cell.length_c   1.000
_cell.angle_alpha   90.00
_cell.angle_beta   90.00
_cell.angle_gamma   90.00
#
_symmetry.space_group_name_H-M   'P 1'
#
loop_
_entity.id
_entity.type
_entity.pdbx_description
1 polymer ?
#
loop_
_entity_poly.entity_id
_entity_poly.type
_entity_poly.pdbx_seq_one_letter_code
_entity_poly.pdbx_strand_id
1 'polypeptide(L)'
;MTTPTPDARAVLRDPRFLVPEAPAGGAPETMRWLRGAVARFSNGEVHARRRALAEGELGRLDPHRLRESARILTRHAASPDAAPYIPVAVLGTALGAHADVVPATRAVAAAYRPGAAPEVMARADEGVRTLVGLLPDDEPERVANRIGLLVQTCDATAALIVSALEAGARQQTTLPTDELVAETLRLAPPVRGTQRVAAAGAALHGRSVPEGTDVPLDLASADAPFGHGIRPCPGSRHALALACGVLDVLLEETNS
;
A
#
# COMPACT_ATOMS: atom_id res chain seq x y z
N MET A 1 16.88 -22.46 21.02
CA MET A 1 15.41 -22.60 20.90
C MET A 1 14.90 -21.39 20.15
N THR A 2 14.57 -21.56 18.87
CA THR A 2 13.91 -20.52 18.06
C THR A 2 12.53 -20.29 18.66
N THR A 3 12.25 -19.08 19.12
CA THR A 3 10.90 -18.67 19.54
C THR A 3 9.97 -18.93 18.36
N PRO A 4 8.88 -19.70 18.52
CA PRO A 4 7.95 -19.93 17.42
C PRO A 4 7.39 -18.58 16.98
N THR A 5 7.45 -18.30 15.67
CA THR A 5 6.82 -17.13 15.09
C THR A 5 5.33 -17.15 15.46
N PRO A 6 4.78 -16.07 16.04
CA PRO A 6 3.37 -16.04 16.39
C PRO A 6 2.50 -16.30 15.15
N ASP A 7 1.40 -17.04 15.31
CA ASP A 7 0.41 -17.24 14.25
C ASP A 7 -0.15 -15.87 13.84
N ALA A 8 0.35 -15.34 12.72
CA ALA A 8 0.00 -14.00 12.28
C ALA A 8 -1.50 -13.88 11.96
N ARG A 9 -2.17 -14.93 11.47
CA ARG A 9 -3.62 -14.87 11.20
C ARG A 9 -4.41 -14.76 12.49
N ALA A 10 -3.99 -15.45 13.56
CA ALA A 10 -4.60 -15.31 14.88
C ALA A 10 -4.40 -13.90 15.43
N VAL A 11 -3.17 -13.36 15.37
CA VAL A 11 -2.86 -12.00 15.85
C VAL A 11 -3.65 -10.94 15.08
N LEU A 12 -3.78 -11.07 13.76
CA LEU A 12 -4.52 -10.12 12.90
C LEU A 12 -6.04 -10.09 13.16
N ARG A 13 -6.59 -11.12 13.81
CA ARG A 13 -8.00 -11.21 14.20
C ARG A 13 -8.27 -10.72 15.62
N ASP A 14 -7.23 -10.52 16.43
CA ASP A 14 -7.37 -10.16 17.82
C ASP A 14 -7.27 -8.63 18.00
N PRO A 15 -8.33 -7.96 18.50
CA PRO A 15 -8.36 -6.50 18.65
C PRO A 15 -7.35 -5.96 19.67
N ARG A 16 -6.76 -6.83 20.50
CA ARG A 16 -5.71 -6.47 21.47
C ARG A 16 -4.34 -6.33 20.85
N PHE A 17 -4.18 -6.60 19.56
CA PHE A 17 -2.94 -6.32 18.83
C PHE A 17 -3.18 -5.15 17.88
N LEU A 18 -2.78 -3.97 18.37
CA LEU A 18 -2.96 -2.69 17.71
C LEU A 18 -1.90 -2.44 16.65
N VAL A 19 -2.10 -1.42 15.81
CA VAL A 19 -1.01 -0.91 14.96
C VAL A 19 -0.20 0.15 15.74
N PRO A 20 1.12 0.29 15.49
CA PRO A 20 1.88 1.41 16.01
C PRO A 20 1.27 2.74 15.55
N GLU A 21 0.99 3.63 16.50
CA GLU A 21 0.42 4.94 16.21
C GLU A 21 1.50 5.94 15.81
N ALA A 22 1.16 6.80 14.87
CA ALA A 22 2.01 7.94 14.56
C ALA A 22 1.93 8.96 15.70
N PRO A 23 3.04 9.60 16.09
CA PRO A 23 2.99 10.67 17.08
C PRO A 23 2.00 11.75 16.64
N ALA A 24 1.14 12.19 17.56
CA ALA A 24 0.18 13.26 17.29
C ALA A 24 0.88 14.56 16.87
N GLY A 25 0.15 15.39 16.10
CA GLY A 25 0.60 16.71 15.65
C GLY A 25 1.41 16.70 14.36
N GLY A 26 2.28 17.70 14.22
CA GLY A 26 2.98 18.01 12.96
C GLY A 26 2.39 19.25 12.30
N ALA A 27 3.24 20.06 11.67
CA ALA A 27 2.75 21.15 10.84
C ALA A 27 1.92 20.55 9.68
N PRO A 28 0.85 21.24 9.22
CA PRO A 28 0.12 20.82 8.03
C PRO A 28 1.07 20.49 6.88
N GLU A 29 0.68 19.52 6.05
CA GLU A 29 1.41 19.16 4.83
C GLU A 29 2.81 18.58 5.08
N THR A 30 3.07 18.05 6.28
CA THR A 30 4.27 17.29 6.60
C THR A 30 3.99 15.79 6.65
N MET A 31 5.04 14.97 6.60
CA MET A 31 5.00 13.53 6.85
C MET A 31 4.41 13.19 8.21
N ARG A 32 4.71 14.01 9.24
CA ARG A 32 4.14 13.80 10.58
C ARG A 32 2.62 14.00 10.56
N TRP A 33 2.16 15.08 9.93
CA TRP A 33 0.73 15.35 9.72
C TRP A 33 0.07 14.21 8.92
N LEU A 34 0.66 13.81 7.79
CA LEU A 34 0.11 12.77 6.92
C LEU A 34 -0.06 11.45 7.70
N ARG A 35 0.99 10.98 8.37
CA ARG A 35 0.92 9.74 9.17
C ARG A 35 -0.11 9.85 10.29
N GLY A 36 -0.21 11.03 10.91
CA GLY A 36 -1.19 11.34 11.94
C GLY A 36 -2.63 11.46 11.44
N ALA A 37 -2.88 11.48 10.12
CA ALA A 37 -4.21 11.68 9.51
C ALA A 37 -4.74 10.46 8.73
N VAL A 38 -3.95 9.39 8.56
CA VAL A 38 -4.35 8.18 7.81
C VAL A 38 -4.68 7.00 8.71
N ALA A 39 -5.54 6.09 8.22
CA ALA A 39 -5.97 4.90 8.96
C ALA A 39 -4.82 3.96 9.34
N ARG A 40 -3.74 3.90 8.54
CA ARG A 40 -2.62 2.96 8.70
C ARG A 40 -1.93 3.05 10.07
N PHE A 41 -1.95 4.22 10.70
CA PHE A 41 -1.29 4.50 11.98
C PHE A 41 -2.30 4.90 13.07
N SER A 42 -3.54 4.42 12.95
CA SER A 42 -4.63 4.76 13.87
C SER A 42 -5.26 3.50 14.45
N ASN A 43 -5.83 3.60 15.66
CA ASN A 43 -6.65 2.56 16.27
C ASN A 43 -8.06 3.07 16.63
N GLY A 44 -8.93 2.16 17.07
CA GLY A 44 -10.27 2.48 17.57
C GLY A 44 -11.17 3.27 16.59
N GLU A 45 -11.93 4.21 17.12
CA GLU A 45 -12.86 5.05 16.36
C GLU A 45 -12.15 5.95 15.33
N VAL A 46 -10.96 6.46 15.68
CA VAL A 46 -10.14 7.28 14.78
C VAL A 46 -9.74 6.47 13.54
N HIS A 47 -9.35 5.20 13.72
CA HIS A 47 -9.15 4.29 12.60
C HIS A 47 -10.42 4.10 11.78
N ALA A 48 -11.55 3.80 12.41
CA ALA A 48 -12.80 3.55 11.70
C ALA A 48 -13.20 4.75 10.82
N ARG A 49 -13.11 5.98 11.35
CA ARG A 49 -13.39 7.21 10.59
C ARG A 49 -12.46 7.37 9.38
N ARG A 50 -11.14 7.31 9.59
CA ARG A 50 -10.15 7.48 8.50
C ARG A 50 -10.24 6.37 7.47
N ARG A 51 -10.52 5.16 7.92
CA ARG A 51 -10.73 4.00 7.06
C ARG A 51 -11.95 4.22 6.16
N ALA A 52 -13.06 4.71 6.71
CA ALA A 52 -14.26 5.03 5.94
C ALA A 52 -14.00 6.11 4.88
N LEU A 53 -13.13 7.09 5.14
CA LEU A 53 -12.72 8.07 4.12
C LEU A 53 -12.01 7.38 2.94
N ALA A 54 -11.00 6.56 3.22
CA ALA A 54 -10.26 5.83 2.18
C ALA A 54 -11.16 4.85 1.40
N GLU A 55 -12.05 4.13 2.09
CA GLU A 55 -13.03 3.23 1.45
C GLU A 55 -14.07 4.00 0.62
N GLY A 56 -14.47 5.19 1.06
CA GLY A 56 -15.35 6.08 0.30
C GLY A 56 -14.72 6.62 -0.98
N GLU A 57 -13.42 6.90 -0.98
CA GLU A 57 -12.68 7.22 -2.21
C GLU A 57 -12.63 5.99 -3.13
N LEU A 58 -12.21 4.82 -2.63
CA LEU A 58 -12.10 3.58 -3.41
C LEU A 58 -13.45 3.10 -3.96
N GLY A 59 -14.53 3.26 -3.20
CA GLY A 59 -15.88 2.86 -3.60
C GLY A 59 -16.41 3.60 -4.82
N ARG A 60 -15.84 4.77 -5.15
CA ARG A 60 -16.16 5.54 -6.37
C ARG A 60 -15.34 5.09 -7.58
N LEU A 61 -14.29 4.31 -7.39
CA LEU A 61 -13.37 3.91 -8.45
C LEU A 61 -13.69 2.48 -8.89
N ASP A 62 -14.05 2.32 -10.16
CA ASP A 62 -14.27 1.00 -10.77
C ASP A 62 -12.92 0.34 -11.12
N PRO A 63 -12.57 -0.81 -10.51
CA PRO A 63 -11.34 -1.54 -10.82
C PRO A 63 -11.19 -1.88 -12.31
N HIS A 64 -12.28 -2.19 -13.02
CA HIS A 64 -12.18 -2.50 -14.46
C HIS A 64 -11.71 -1.28 -15.27
N ARG A 65 -12.25 -0.10 -14.95
CA ARG A 65 -11.81 1.16 -15.58
C ARG A 65 -10.36 1.49 -15.23
N LEU A 66 -9.93 1.22 -14.00
CA LEU A 66 -8.53 1.39 -13.62
C LEU A 66 -7.60 0.46 -14.39
N ARG A 67 -7.97 -0.81 -14.59
CA ARG A 67 -7.22 -1.76 -15.44
C ARG A 67 -7.09 -1.26 -16.87
N GLU A 68 -8.20 -0.78 -17.43
CA GLU A 68 -8.23 -0.20 -18.78
C GLU A 68 -7.30 1.02 -18.91
N SER A 69 -7.40 1.97 -17.98
CA SER A 69 -6.53 3.15 -17.97
C SER A 69 -5.06 2.81 -17.80
N ALA A 70 -4.73 1.81 -16.96
CA ALA A 70 -3.37 1.32 -16.81
C ALA A 70 -2.84 0.71 -18.11
N ARG A 71 -3.67 -0.07 -18.83
CA ARG A 71 -3.29 -0.64 -20.13
C ARG A 71 -2.99 0.45 -21.16
N ILE A 72 -3.89 1.43 -21.29
CA ILE A 72 -3.72 2.56 -22.22
C ILE A 72 -2.45 3.33 -21.89
N LEU A 73 -2.24 3.70 -20.63
CA LEU A 73 -1.06 4.48 -20.24
C LEU A 73 0.24 3.70 -20.42
N THR A 74 0.22 2.37 -20.25
CA THR A 74 1.40 1.51 -20.46
C THR A 74 1.83 1.45 -21.92
N ARG A 75 0.89 1.34 -22.86
CA ARG A 75 1.21 1.36 -24.31
C ARG A 75 1.84 2.69 -24.76
N HIS A 76 1.61 3.77 -24.02
CA HIS A 76 2.15 5.10 -24.30
C HIS A 76 3.33 5.49 -23.40
N ALA A 77 3.82 4.58 -22.56
CA ALA A 77 4.91 4.88 -21.65
C ALA A 77 6.21 5.14 -22.43
N ALA A 78 6.88 6.25 -22.11
CA ALA A 78 8.11 6.65 -22.81
C ALA A 78 9.32 5.76 -22.47
N SER A 79 9.26 5.01 -21.36
CA SER A 79 10.34 4.12 -20.90
C SER A 79 9.78 2.93 -20.11
N PRO A 80 10.37 1.72 -20.26
CA PRO A 80 10.04 0.56 -19.43
C PRO A 80 10.18 0.83 -17.92
N ASP A 81 11.13 1.67 -17.50
CA ASP A 81 11.37 1.98 -16.08
C ASP A 81 10.22 2.76 -15.42
N ALA A 82 9.37 3.40 -16.21
CA ALA A 82 8.19 4.11 -15.72
C ALA A 82 7.00 3.17 -15.47
N ALA A 83 6.96 2.01 -16.15
CA ALA A 83 5.81 1.13 -16.14
C ALA A 83 5.39 0.64 -14.75
N PRO A 84 6.30 0.29 -13.82
CA PRO A 84 5.92 -0.10 -12.46
C PRO A 84 5.17 0.99 -11.66
N TYR A 85 5.30 2.26 -12.05
CA TYR A 85 4.67 3.40 -11.37
C TYR A 85 3.43 3.95 -12.08
N ILE A 86 3.05 3.40 -13.24
CA ILE A 86 1.78 3.69 -13.92
C ILE A 86 0.56 3.54 -13.00
N PRO A 87 0.48 2.55 -12.09
CA PRO A 87 -0.61 2.47 -11.13
C PRO A 87 -0.83 3.75 -10.32
N VAL A 88 0.24 4.46 -9.96
CA VAL A 88 0.18 5.73 -9.21
C VAL A 88 -0.34 6.85 -10.10
N ALA A 89 0.11 6.94 -11.35
CA ALA A 89 -0.38 7.94 -12.30
C ALA A 89 -1.88 7.77 -12.59
N VAL A 90 -2.33 6.53 -12.83
CA VAL A 90 -3.74 6.21 -13.06
C VAL A 90 -4.59 6.50 -11.83
N LEU A 91 -4.14 6.07 -10.64
CA LEU A 91 -4.86 6.34 -9.40
C LEU A 91 -4.93 7.84 -9.09
N GLY A 92 -3.84 8.59 -9.31
CA GLY A 92 -3.82 10.04 -9.16
C GLY A 92 -4.85 10.74 -10.02
N THR A 93 -4.89 10.39 -11.32
CA THR A 93 -5.89 10.92 -12.26
C THR A 93 -7.31 10.56 -11.82
N ALA A 94 -7.54 9.31 -11.41
CA ALA A 94 -8.85 8.85 -10.94
C ALA A 94 -9.30 9.52 -9.63
N LEU A 95 -8.36 9.96 -8.79
CA LEU A 95 -8.60 10.77 -7.59
C LEU A 95 -8.75 12.28 -7.89
N GLY A 96 -8.62 12.69 -9.15
CA GLY A 96 -8.82 14.07 -9.59
C GLY A 96 -7.55 14.94 -9.57
N ALA A 97 -6.36 14.35 -9.52
CA ALA A 97 -5.13 15.12 -9.62
C ALA A 97 -5.03 15.86 -10.96
N HIS A 98 -4.57 17.11 -10.94
CA HIS A 98 -4.49 17.95 -12.14
C HIS A 98 -3.10 17.95 -12.82
N ALA A 99 -2.12 17.24 -12.25
CA ALA A 99 -0.81 17.02 -12.86
C ALA A 99 -0.21 15.69 -12.39
N ASP A 100 1.02 15.39 -12.83
CA ASP A 100 1.73 14.15 -12.49
C ASP A 100 2.06 14.08 -10.98
N VAL A 101 1.49 13.07 -10.32
CA VAL A 101 1.68 12.78 -8.89
C VAL A 101 2.82 11.80 -8.62
N VAL A 102 3.37 11.14 -9.65
CA VAL A 102 4.33 10.02 -9.47
C VAL A 102 5.60 10.45 -8.73
N PRO A 103 6.31 11.54 -9.09
CA PRO A 103 7.56 11.91 -8.42
C PRO A 103 7.35 12.23 -6.93
N ALA A 104 6.30 13.01 -6.63
CA ALA A 104 5.98 13.39 -5.26
C ALA A 104 5.52 12.17 -4.43
N THR A 105 4.72 11.28 -5.01
CA THR A 105 4.30 10.03 -4.35
C THR A 105 5.49 9.16 -4.00
N ARG A 106 6.47 9.01 -4.91
CA ARG A 106 7.69 8.22 -4.65
C ARG A 106 8.54 8.82 -3.53
N ALA A 107 8.67 10.15 -3.48
CA ALA A 107 9.37 10.83 -2.39
C ALA A 107 8.69 10.56 -1.02
N VAL A 108 7.37 10.60 -0.98
CA VAL A 108 6.59 10.29 0.24
C VAL A 108 6.70 8.81 0.62
N ALA A 109 6.60 7.90 -0.36
CA ALA A 109 6.72 6.45 -0.16
C ALA A 109 8.05 6.06 0.47
N ALA A 110 9.15 6.66 0.01
CA ALA A 110 10.51 6.43 0.53
C ALA A 110 10.65 6.72 2.03
N ALA A 111 9.83 7.64 2.57
CA ALA A 111 9.79 7.94 4.00
C ALA A 111 8.52 7.42 4.68
N TYR A 112 7.66 6.62 4.07
CA TYR A 112 6.34 6.36 4.64
C TYR A 112 6.40 5.55 5.94
N ARG A 113 7.33 4.58 6.01
CA ARG A 113 7.68 3.87 7.26
C ARG A 113 8.48 4.82 8.18
N PRO A 114 8.24 4.79 9.50
CA PRO A 114 9.08 5.52 10.45
C PRO A 114 10.56 5.10 10.37
N GLY A 115 11.48 6.03 10.66
CA GLY A 115 12.93 5.76 10.73
C GLY A 115 13.75 6.19 9.50
N ALA A 116 13.15 6.89 8.53
CA ALA A 116 13.90 7.44 7.40
C ALA A 116 14.91 8.52 7.82
N ALA A 117 16.04 8.59 7.11
CA ALA A 117 17.08 9.59 7.34
C ALA A 117 16.55 11.03 7.11
N PRO A 118 17.14 12.06 7.77
CA PRO A 118 16.63 13.43 7.71
C PRO A 118 16.45 14.00 6.30
N GLU A 119 17.36 13.71 5.39
CA GLU A 119 17.32 14.14 3.97
C GLU A 119 16.22 13.43 3.17
N VAL A 120 15.87 12.20 3.53
CA VAL A 120 14.73 11.48 2.95
C VAL A 120 13.43 12.07 3.51
N MET A 121 13.41 12.40 4.81
CA MET A 121 12.26 13.05 5.44
C MET A 121 11.96 14.42 4.82
N ALA A 122 12.98 15.25 4.60
CA ALA A 122 12.82 16.57 4.00
C ALA A 122 12.22 16.50 2.57
N ARG A 123 12.71 15.56 1.75
CA ARG A 123 12.14 15.30 0.41
C ARG A 123 10.71 14.78 0.49
N ALA A 124 10.40 13.96 1.48
CA ALA A 124 9.05 13.47 1.69
C ALA A 124 8.10 14.60 2.12
N ASP A 125 8.53 15.51 3.01
CA ASP A 125 7.74 16.70 3.38
C ASP A 125 7.45 17.60 2.17
N GLU A 126 8.43 17.78 1.27
CA GLU A 126 8.20 18.45 -0.01
C GLU A 126 7.23 17.69 -0.93
N GLY A 127 7.33 16.36 -0.96
CA GLY A 127 6.40 15.51 -1.67
C GLY A 127 4.97 15.63 -1.13
N VAL A 128 4.78 15.70 0.19
CA VAL A 128 3.45 15.90 0.80
C VAL A 128 2.88 17.25 0.38
N ARG A 129 3.65 18.34 0.49
CA ARG A 129 3.21 19.68 0.04
C ARG A 129 2.82 19.70 -1.43
N THR A 130 3.63 19.08 -2.29
CA THR A 130 3.33 18.95 -3.71
C THR A 130 2.03 18.19 -3.93
N LEU A 131 1.82 17.04 -3.28
CA LEU A 131 0.59 16.26 -3.46
C LEU A 131 -0.65 16.98 -2.94
N VAL A 132 -0.54 17.74 -1.85
CA VAL A 132 -1.63 18.59 -1.37
C VAL A 132 -2.01 19.61 -2.44
N GLY A 133 -1.01 20.26 -3.05
CA GLY A 133 -1.24 21.21 -4.13
C GLY A 133 -1.68 20.60 -5.45
N LEU A 134 -1.56 19.28 -5.67
CA LEU A 134 -1.93 18.60 -6.92
C LEU A 134 -3.31 17.91 -6.87
N LEU A 135 -3.78 17.56 -5.68
CA LEU A 135 -5.06 16.89 -5.48
C LEU A 135 -6.20 17.91 -5.33
N PRO A 136 -7.46 17.51 -5.54
CA PRO A 136 -8.59 18.41 -5.31
C PRO A 136 -8.63 18.92 -3.87
N ASP A 137 -8.80 20.24 -3.72
CA ASP A 137 -9.02 20.91 -2.44
C ASP A 137 -10.20 20.27 -1.70
N ASP A 138 -9.99 19.98 -0.42
CA ASP A 138 -10.97 19.30 0.43
C ASP A 138 -10.55 19.44 1.90
N GLU A 139 -11.32 18.84 2.80
CA GLU A 139 -10.94 18.73 4.21
C GLU A 139 -9.56 18.05 4.36
N PRO A 140 -8.66 18.57 5.22
CA PRO A 140 -7.27 18.08 5.31
C PRO A 140 -7.16 16.57 5.53
N GLU A 141 -8.06 15.98 6.32
CA GLU A 141 -8.06 14.52 6.57
C GLU A 141 -8.42 13.73 5.31
N ARG A 142 -9.29 14.25 4.45
CA ARG A 142 -9.64 13.59 3.18
C ARG A 142 -8.50 13.68 2.16
N VAL A 143 -7.85 14.84 2.06
CA VAL A 143 -6.62 15.01 1.25
C VAL A 143 -5.53 14.04 1.72
N ALA A 144 -5.28 13.97 3.03
CA ALA A 144 -4.32 13.03 3.60
C ALA A 144 -4.65 11.55 3.26
N ASN A 145 -5.93 11.17 3.26
CA ASN A 145 -6.33 9.81 2.89
C ASN A 145 -6.15 9.53 1.39
N ARG A 146 -6.37 10.51 0.49
CA ARG A 146 -6.03 10.38 -0.95
C ARG A 146 -4.53 10.18 -1.14
N ILE A 147 -3.69 10.98 -0.46
CA ILE A 147 -2.23 10.80 -0.46
C ILE A 147 -1.88 9.40 0.08
N GLY A 148 -2.51 8.97 1.16
CA GLY A 148 -2.33 7.64 1.73
C GLY A 148 -2.67 6.50 0.78
N LEU A 149 -3.65 6.67 -0.12
CA LEU A 149 -3.95 5.70 -1.18
C LEU A 149 -2.83 5.64 -2.22
N LEU A 150 -2.38 6.80 -2.74
CA LEU A 150 -1.28 6.87 -3.71
C LEU A 150 -0.01 6.20 -3.18
N VAL A 151 0.38 6.53 -1.94
CA VAL A 151 1.59 6.03 -1.31
C VAL A 151 1.52 4.53 -1.04
N GLN A 152 0.35 4.02 -0.62
CA GLN A 152 0.17 2.59 -0.38
C GLN A 152 0.08 1.76 -1.68
N THR A 153 -0.27 2.39 -2.80
CA THR A 153 -0.17 1.78 -4.13
C THR A 153 1.27 1.77 -4.65
N CYS A 154 2.05 2.82 -4.42
CA CYS A 154 3.37 3.05 -5.02
C CYS A 154 4.31 1.84 -5.00
N ASP A 155 5.01 1.60 -3.89
CA ASP A 155 6.10 0.62 -3.88
C ASP A 155 5.56 -0.82 -3.91
N ALA A 156 4.41 -1.07 -3.29
CA ALA A 156 3.84 -2.40 -3.21
C ALA A 156 3.36 -2.90 -4.58
N THR A 157 2.67 -2.06 -5.36
CA THR A 157 2.21 -2.44 -6.71
C THR A 157 3.36 -2.45 -7.71
N ALA A 158 4.32 -1.52 -7.61
CA ALA A 158 5.52 -1.55 -8.44
C ALA A 158 6.31 -2.85 -8.25
N ALA A 159 6.56 -3.25 -6.99
CA ALA A 159 7.25 -4.50 -6.69
C ALA A 159 6.49 -5.75 -7.17
N LEU A 160 5.15 -5.74 -7.11
CA LEU A 160 4.32 -6.81 -7.66
C LEU A 160 4.49 -6.94 -9.18
N ILE A 161 4.41 -5.82 -9.91
CA ILE A 161 4.57 -5.80 -11.38
C ILE A 161 5.95 -6.35 -11.75
N VAL A 162 7.01 -5.84 -11.13
CA VAL A 162 8.39 -6.30 -11.40
C VAL A 162 8.54 -7.79 -11.12
N SER A 163 8.04 -8.27 -9.97
CA SER A 163 8.14 -9.68 -9.59
C SER A 163 7.38 -10.60 -10.56
N ALA A 164 6.22 -10.15 -11.05
CA ALA A 164 5.40 -10.89 -12.01
C ALA A 164 6.07 -10.97 -13.39
N LEU A 165 6.69 -9.88 -13.86
CA LEU A 165 7.48 -9.88 -15.10
C LEU A 165 8.67 -10.85 -15.01
N GLU A 166 9.42 -10.81 -13.92
CA GLU A 166 10.52 -11.75 -13.68
C GLU A 166 10.05 -13.20 -13.60
N ALA A 167 8.89 -13.46 -12.97
CA ALA A 167 8.30 -14.79 -12.92
C ALA A 167 7.88 -15.28 -14.31
N GLY A 168 7.20 -14.43 -15.09
CA GLY A 168 6.79 -14.72 -16.47
C GLY A 168 7.98 -15.07 -17.36
N ALA A 169 9.03 -14.25 -17.33
CA ALA A 169 10.26 -14.47 -18.10
C ALA A 169 10.99 -15.76 -17.71
N ARG A 170 11.09 -16.08 -16.41
CA ARG A 170 11.79 -17.29 -15.92
C ARG A 170 11.06 -18.58 -16.25
N GLN A 171 9.73 -18.57 -16.23
CA GLN A 171 8.92 -19.78 -16.36
C GLN A 171 8.43 -20.05 -17.79
N GLN A 172 8.61 -19.11 -18.73
CA GLN A 172 8.03 -19.17 -20.09
C GLN A 172 6.53 -19.54 -20.02
N THR A 173 5.85 -18.97 -19.04
CA THR A 173 4.48 -19.34 -18.69
C THR A 173 3.47 -18.64 -19.58
N THR A 174 2.43 -19.36 -20.00
CA THR A 174 1.29 -18.82 -20.75
C THR A 174 0.08 -18.55 -19.85
N LEU A 175 0.29 -18.53 -18.53
CA LEU A 175 -0.78 -18.25 -17.57
C LEU A 175 -1.46 -16.91 -17.91
N PRO A 176 -2.79 -16.83 -17.80
CA PRO A 176 -3.49 -15.55 -17.82
C PRO A 176 -2.88 -14.58 -16.78
N THR A 177 -2.83 -13.29 -17.10
CA THR A 177 -2.23 -12.25 -16.25
C THR A 177 -2.70 -12.35 -14.79
N ASP A 178 -4.00 -12.55 -14.58
CA ASP A 178 -4.60 -12.64 -13.25
C ASP A 178 -4.07 -13.86 -12.45
N GLU A 179 -3.84 -14.99 -13.11
CA GLU A 179 -3.26 -16.20 -12.50
C GLU A 179 -1.77 -16.01 -12.19
N LEU A 180 -1.03 -15.37 -13.09
CA LEU A 180 0.38 -15.02 -12.85
C LEU A 180 0.52 -14.07 -11.65
N VAL A 181 -0.35 -13.06 -11.55
CA VAL A 181 -0.36 -12.13 -10.41
C VAL A 181 -0.72 -12.85 -9.10
N ALA A 182 -1.72 -13.73 -9.12
CA ALA A 182 -2.10 -14.51 -7.95
C ALA A 182 -0.94 -15.43 -7.48
N GLU A 183 -0.28 -16.11 -8.40
CA GLU A 183 0.87 -16.96 -8.11
C GLU A 183 2.08 -16.15 -7.61
N THR A 184 2.33 -14.99 -8.22
CA THR A 184 3.37 -14.06 -7.78
C THR A 184 3.12 -13.59 -6.35
N LEU A 185 1.88 -13.24 -5.99
CA LEU A 185 1.53 -12.87 -4.62
C LEU A 185 1.70 -14.02 -3.63
N ARG A 186 1.43 -15.25 -4.05
CA ARG A 186 1.62 -16.45 -3.22
C ARG A 186 3.11 -16.71 -2.93
N LEU A 187 3.97 -16.54 -3.93
CA LEU A 187 5.39 -16.86 -3.85
C LEU A 187 6.26 -15.71 -3.32
N ALA A 188 5.95 -14.49 -3.73
CA ALA A 188 6.77 -13.30 -3.51
C ALA A 188 5.88 -12.06 -3.23
N PRO A 189 5.09 -12.05 -2.13
CA PRO A 189 4.27 -10.91 -1.82
C PRO A 189 5.13 -9.66 -1.55
N PRO A 190 4.79 -8.49 -2.11
CA PRO A 190 5.60 -7.28 -1.99
C PRO A 190 5.63 -6.75 -0.55
N VAL A 191 4.57 -7.00 0.22
CA VAL A 191 4.50 -6.68 1.64
C VAL A 191 4.63 -7.97 2.45
N ARG A 192 5.86 -8.27 2.89
CA ARG A 192 6.16 -9.52 3.62
C ARG A 192 5.83 -9.47 5.10
N GLY A 193 5.79 -8.28 5.70
CA GLY A 193 5.61 -8.16 7.14
C GLY A 193 4.90 -6.90 7.58
N THR A 194 4.28 -6.99 8.75
CA THR A 194 3.62 -5.89 9.43
C THR A 194 3.99 -5.89 10.91
N GLN A 195 3.77 -4.76 11.59
CA GLN A 195 4.06 -4.61 13.00
C GLN A 195 2.75 -4.47 13.78
N ARG A 196 2.67 -5.12 14.94
CA ARG A 196 1.62 -4.89 15.93
C ARG A 196 2.20 -4.49 17.27
N VAL A 197 1.39 -3.87 18.11
CA VAL A 197 1.70 -3.53 19.48
C VAL A 197 0.66 -4.17 20.38
N ALA A 198 1.10 -4.89 21.41
CA ALA A 198 0.21 -5.52 22.37
C ALA A 198 -0.49 -4.46 23.24
N ALA A 199 -1.82 -4.53 23.32
CA ALA A 199 -2.62 -3.79 24.28
C ALA A 199 -2.74 -4.56 25.61
N ALA A 200 -3.30 -3.92 26.63
CA ALA A 200 -3.63 -4.56 27.89
C ALA A 200 -4.42 -5.87 27.68
N GLY A 201 -3.97 -6.94 28.35
CA GLY A 201 -4.60 -8.26 28.29
C GLY A 201 -4.37 -9.06 27.00
N ALA A 202 -3.43 -8.64 26.13
CA ALA A 202 -3.02 -9.42 24.98
C ALA A 202 -2.33 -10.74 25.40
N ALA A 203 -2.53 -11.80 24.62
CA ALA A 203 -1.90 -13.09 24.86
C ALA A 203 -1.50 -13.79 23.55
N LEU A 204 -0.35 -14.45 23.57
CA LEU A 204 0.14 -15.31 22.47
C LEU A 204 0.27 -16.74 22.99
N HIS A 205 -0.38 -17.70 22.33
CA HIS A 205 -0.39 -19.11 22.72
C HIS A 205 -0.74 -19.32 24.22
N GLY A 206 -1.73 -18.56 24.72
CA GLY A 206 -2.18 -18.63 26.11
C GLY A 206 -1.26 -17.94 27.13
N ARG A 207 -0.17 -17.29 26.70
CA ARG A 207 0.74 -16.54 27.58
C ARG A 207 0.50 -15.05 27.45
N SER A 208 0.41 -14.35 28.58
CA SER A 208 0.27 -12.90 28.61
C SER A 208 1.45 -12.23 27.91
N VAL A 209 1.16 -11.22 27.08
CA VAL A 209 2.15 -10.34 26.46
C VAL A 209 2.08 -8.99 27.17
N PRO A 210 3.20 -8.42 27.62
CA PRO A 210 3.19 -7.09 28.22
C PRO A 210 2.63 -6.04 27.27
N GLU A 211 1.84 -5.11 27.81
CA GLU A 211 1.36 -3.96 27.05
C GLU A 211 2.54 -3.15 26.48
N GLY A 212 2.38 -2.64 25.25
CA GLY A 212 3.42 -1.92 24.53
C GLY A 212 4.45 -2.82 23.83
N THR A 213 4.35 -4.15 23.98
CA THR A 213 5.28 -5.07 23.30
C THR A 213 5.09 -5.02 21.80
N ASP A 214 6.20 -4.81 21.09
CA ASP A 214 6.30 -4.92 19.65
C ASP A 214 6.19 -6.39 19.19
N VAL A 215 5.24 -6.67 18.30
CA VAL A 215 4.95 -7.99 17.74
C VAL A 215 5.08 -7.93 16.22
N PRO A 216 6.27 -8.23 15.66
CA PRO A 216 6.44 -8.35 14.22
C PRO A 216 5.70 -9.58 13.69
N LEU A 217 5.01 -9.43 12.57
CA LEU A 217 4.25 -10.48 11.92
C LEU A 217 4.77 -10.72 10.51
N ASP A 218 4.92 -11.99 10.16
CA ASP A 218 5.20 -12.43 8.80
C ASP A 218 3.88 -12.71 8.07
N LEU A 219 3.53 -11.83 7.12
CA LEU A 219 2.34 -11.96 6.30
C LEU A 219 2.51 -12.98 5.18
N ALA A 220 3.73 -13.15 4.68
CA ALA A 220 4.02 -14.08 3.60
C ALA A 220 3.83 -15.52 4.08
N SER A 221 4.43 -15.85 5.23
CA SER A 221 4.28 -17.19 5.86
C SER A 221 2.84 -17.49 6.28
N ALA A 222 2.01 -16.46 6.43
CA ALA A 222 0.61 -16.57 6.83
C ALA A 222 -0.39 -16.55 5.66
N ASP A 223 0.11 -16.56 4.41
CA ASP A 223 -0.71 -16.46 3.21
C ASP A 223 -1.73 -15.30 3.29
N ALA A 224 -1.23 -14.12 3.67
CA ALA A 224 -2.03 -12.92 3.91
C ALA A 224 -1.41 -11.67 3.26
N PRO A 225 -1.16 -11.67 1.93
CA PRO A 225 -0.45 -10.59 1.24
C PRO A 225 -1.16 -9.23 1.35
N PHE A 226 -2.46 -9.24 1.56
CA PHE A 226 -3.30 -8.06 1.76
C PHE A 226 -3.72 -7.86 3.22
N GLY A 227 -3.03 -8.50 4.17
CA GLY A 227 -3.47 -8.58 5.56
C GLY A 227 -4.69 -9.50 5.74
N HIS A 228 -5.19 -9.57 6.97
CA HIS A 228 -6.30 -10.46 7.36
C HIS A 228 -7.08 -9.88 8.55
N GLY A 229 -8.20 -10.51 8.87
CA GLY A 229 -8.93 -10.25 10.11
C GLY A 229 -9.55 -8.85 10.16
N ILE A 230 -9.20 -8.06 11.17
CA ILE A 230 -9.86 -6.78 11.46
C ILE A 230 -9.51 -5.71 10.41
N ARG A 231 -8.34 -5.80 9.78
CA ARG A 231 -7.77 -4.73 8.95
C ARG A 231 -7.21 -5.23 7.63
N PRO A 232 -8.01 -5.90 6.78
CA PRO A 232 -7.58 -6.25 5.43
C PRO A 232 -7.38 -4.97 4.59
N CYS A 233 -6.52 -5.07 3.57
CA CYS A 233 -6.31 -4.00 2.60
C CYS A 233 -7.64 -3.62 1.94
N PRO A 234 -8.05 -2.33 1.96
CA PRO A 234 -9.31 -1.91 1.34
C PRO A 234 -9.21 -1.93 -0.19
N GLY A 235 -8.01 -1.66 -0.72
CA GLY A 235 -7.76 -1.47 -2.14
C GLY A 235 -7.18 -2.70 -2.83
N SER A 236 -7.32 -3.91 -2.27
CA SER A 236 -6.73 -5.12 -2.89
C SER A 236 -7.23 -5.32 -4.32
N ARG A 237 -8.54 -5.16 -4.55
CA ARG A 237 -9.14 -5.24 -5.89
C ARG A 237 -8.60 -4.17 -6.85
N HIS A 238 -8.45 -2.94 -6.38
CA HIS A 238 -7.91 -1.83 -7.18
C HIS A 238 -6.44 -2.04 -7.51
N ALA A 239 -5.63 -2.45 -6.53
CA ALA A 239 -4.21 -2.72 -6.70
C ALA A 239 -3.96 -3.86 -7.71
N LEU A 240 -4.74 -4.94 -7.62
CA LEU A 240 -4.70 -6.05 -8.58
C LEU A 240 -5.08 -5.58 -9.98
N ALA A 241 -6.18 -4.85 -10.12
CA ALA A 241 -6.64 -4.36 -11.42
C ALA A 241 -5.62 -3.43 -12.09
N LEU A 242 -5.00 -2.51 -11.33
CA LEU A 242 -3.93 -1.64 -11.81
C LEU A 242 -2.70 -2.44 -12.25
N ALA A 243 -2.25 -3.41 -11.43
CA ALA A 243 -1.12 -4.27 -11.77
C ALA A 243 -1.37 -5.10 -13.03
N CYS A 244 -2.54 -5.76 -13.11
CA CYS A 244 -2.91 -6.54 -14.28
C CYS A 244 -2.96 -5.68 -15.54
N GLY A 245 -3.46 -4.45 -15.48
CA GLY A 245 -3.53 -3.57 -16.65
C GLY A 245 -2.15 -3.21 -17.23
N VAL A 246 -1.15 -3.03 -16.37
CA VAL A 246 0.25 -2.86 -16.81
C VAL A 246 0.80 -4.16 -17.40
N LEU A 247 0.63 -5.27 -16.70
CA LEU A 247 1.16 -6.57 -17.09
C LEU A 247 0.54 -7.11 -18.39
N ASP A 248 -0.74 -6.85 -18.65
CA ASP A 248 -1.43 -7.21 -19.89
C ASP A 248 -0.65 -6.69 -21.11
N VAL A 249 -0.06 -5.48 -21.03
CA VAL A 249 0.74 -4.91 -22.14
C VAL A 249 2.15 -5.50 -22.18
N LEU A 250 2.84 -5.49 -21.04
CA LEU A 250 4.26 -5.84 -21.01
C LEU A 250 4.50 -7.33 -21.32
N LEU A 251 3.58 -8.20 -20.96
CA LEU A 251 3.66 -9.63 -21.26
C LEU A 251 3.31 -9.93 -22.74
N GLU A 252 2.42 -9.16 -23.36
CA GLU A 252 2.17 -9.23 -24.81
C GLU A 252 3.45 -8.88 -25.59
N GLU A 253 4.15 -7.80 -25.19
CA GLU A 253 5.38 -7.35 -25.84
C GLU A 253 6.56 -8.31 -25.65
N THR A 254 6.62 -9.02 -24.51
CA THR A 254 7.69 -9.99 -24.23
C THR A 254 7.50 -11.32 -24.99
N ASN A 255 6.25 -11.66 -25.33
CA ASN A 255 5.89 -12.89 -26.05
C ASN A 255 5.76 -12.70 -27.58
N SER A 256 5.90 -11.47 -28.08
CA SER A 256 5.85 -11.12 -29.51
C SER A 256 7.24 -11.15 -30.14
#